data_AF-A0A1S9BSQ1-F1
#
_entry.id   AF-A0A1S9BSQ1-F1
#
_cell.length_a   1.000
_cell.length_b   1.000
_cell.length_c   1.000
_cell.angle_alpha   90.00
_cell.angle_beta   90.00
_cell.angle_gamma   90.00
#
_symmetry.space_group_name_H-M   'P 1'
#
loop_
_entity.id
_entity.type
_entity.pdbx_description
1 polymer ?
#
loop_
_entity_poly.entity_id
_entity_poly.type
_entity_poly.pdbx_seq_one_letter_code
_entity_poly.pdbx_strand_id
1 'polypeptide(L)'
;MINLYITATKYIQLLLIALYTYCNFRFLSIPDQDDANPLCDWQLRIILLVHFLMNLTVFLKTGEVSALIFYVLQLIFFILYTYFSVRIYRNINRLLLNNTVFFLAYGLITLERLDMGKAIKQFVIVIGAAALTLVIPYIIDKIWDIKRWRYHFAAFGILMQGIVFLIGATSYGAKMSISIGGFTFQASELVKITFVLAVAGMLSQAESFRDIVITSLVAGAHMLILVLCKDLGSALIFFVAYLVILFIATNSAVYLMLGNISMCLAAVFSYFSFSHVRTRVFAWIDPWADIDNKGYQITQSLFAIGTGGFAGLGLYQGLPNKIPIVEKDFIISAISEEMGAVTAICITLVCLGCFMQMMVIGTYMEDTFYKYVSVGLAIEYIVQVFLTIGGAIKFIPSTGVTLPFVSYGGSSLVSAFIVFAIIQALYIIQGNEDEADERAFDNVSGGAAYDDPEYIEPGYNDAGYEDDDFYDGDSDYEDSDYDYDEPKGRGKSNSNRSYRNEKIRAEDLEI
;
A
#
# COMPACT_ATOMS: atom_id res chain seq x y z
N MET A 1 -28.86 16.66 22.77
CA MET A 1 -27.70 17.30 22.13
C MET A 1 -26.68 16.28 21.61
N ILE A 2 -26.09 15.41 22.44
CA ILE A 2 -25.06 14.45 22.00
C ILE A 2 -25.54 13.50 20.89
N ASN A 3 -26.73 12.89 21.02
CA ASN A 3 -27.26 12.01 19.98
C ASN A 3 -27.52 12.74 18.64
N LEU A 4 -27.92 14.02 18.70
CA LEU A 4 -28.08 14.83 17.48
C LEU A 4 -26.72 15.07 16.80
N TYR A 5 -25.69 15.35 17.59
CA TYR A 5 -24.32 15.49 17.11
C TYR A 5 -23.82 14.19 16.48
N ILE A 6 -24.05 13.04 17.12
CA ILE A 6 -23.68 11.72 16.58
C ILE A 6 -24.38 11.47 15.24
N THR A 7 -25.68 11.72 15.16
CA THR A 7 -26.44 11.55 13.91
C THR A 7 -25.93 12.46 12.80
N ALA A 8 -25.66 13.73 13.08
CA ALA A 8 -25.11 14.66 12.09
C ALA A 8 -23.71 14.23 11.63
N THR A 9 -22.84 13.92 12.58
CA THR A 9 -21.45 13.50 12.34
C THR A 9 -21.39 12.21 11.52
N LYS A 10 -22.30 11.27 11.76
CA LYS A 10 -22.44 10.04 10.97
C LYS A 10 -22.59 10.32 9.47
N TYR A 11 -23.53 11.18 9.08
CA TYR A 11 -23.76 11.50 7.67
C TYR A 11 -22.63 12.33 7.06
N ILE A 12 -22.04 13.24 7.84
CA ILE A 12 -20.87 14.02 7.39
C ILE A 12 -19.68 13.09 7.12
N GLN A 13 -19.42 12.12 8.01
CA GLN A 13 -18.35 11.14 7.83
C GLN A 13 -18.54 10.27 6.58
N LEU A 14 -19.77 9.82 6.32
CA LEU A 14 -20.10 9.06 5.11
C LEU A 14 -19.80 9.85 3.83
N LEU A 15 -20.15 11.14 3.80
CA LEU A 15 -19.81 11.99 2.67
C LEU A 15 -18.30 12.16 2.52
N LEU A 16 -17.60 12.45 3.62
CA LEU A 16 -16.16 12.69 3.62
C LEU A 16 -15.36 11.45 3.19
N ILE A 17 -15.71 10.26 3.68
CA ILE A 17 -15.03 9.03 3.26
C ILE A 17 -15.32 8.69 1.78
N ALA A 18 -16.52 8.95 1.29
CA ALA A 18 -16.84 8.79 -0.13
C ALA A 18 -15.99 9.73 -1.00
N LEU A 19 -15.85 11.00 -0.60
CA LEU A 19 -14.98 11.97 -1.27
C LEU A 19 -13.50 11.55 -1.21
N TYR A 20 -13.02 11.08 -0.05
CA TYR A 20 -11.66 10.56 0.09
C TYR A 20 -11.40 9.42 -0.89
N THR A 21 -12.35 8.48 -0.96
CA THR A 21 -12.29 7.32 -1.86
C THR A 21 -12.29 7.77 -3.31
N TYR A 22 -13.14 8.72 -3.68
CA TYR A 22 -13.12 9.31 -5.03
C TYR A 22 -11.76 9.93 -5.37
N CYS A 23 -11.18 10.74 -4.47
CA CYS A 23 -9.85 11.31 -4.67
C CYS A 23 -8.76 10.23 -4.83
N ASN A 24 -8.89 9.12 -4.10
CA ASN A 24 -7.94 8.00 -4.17
C ASN A 24 -7.90 7.35 -5.56
N PHE A 25 -9.06 7.07 -6.16
CA PHE A 25 -9.12 6.52 -7.52
C PHE A 25 -8.86 7.58 -8.60
N ARG A 26 -9.22 8.85 -8.34
CA ARG A 26 -8.92 9.94 -9.27
C ARG A 26 -7.42 10.16 -9.41
N PHE A 27 -6.65 10.03 -8.32
CA PHE A 27 -5.18 10.08 -8.34
C PHE A 27 -4.61 9.09 -9.35
N LEU A 28 -5.08 7.84 -9.33
CA LEU A 28 -4.62 6.77 -10.25
C LEU A 28 -4.94 7.03 -11.73
N SER A 29 -5.87 7.94 -12.02
CA SER A 29 -6.26 8.28 -13.39
C SER A 29 -5.47 9.44 -13.97
N ILE A 30 -4.67 10.14 -13.17
CA ILE A 30 -3.90 11.31 -13.60
C ILE A 30 -2.49 10.84 -13.98
N PRO A 31 -2.03 11.09 -15.22
CA PRO A 31 -0.70 10.65 -15.66
C PRO A 31 0.46 11.36 -14.94
N ASP A 32 0.33 12.68 -14.73
CA ASP A 32 1.37 13.47 -14.06
C ASP A 32 1.09 13.57 -12.55
N GLN A 33 2.09 13.23 -11.76
CA GLN A 33 2.01 13.23 -10.31
C GLN A 33 1.92 14.64 -9.73
N ASP A 34 2.54 15.63 -10.39
CA ASP A 34 2.50 17.01 -9.92
C ASP A 34 1.09 17.59 -10.01
N ASP A 35 0.33 17.19 -11.03
CA ASP A 35 -1.08 17.52 -11.19
C ASP A 35 -1.97 16.81 -10.16
N ALA A 36 -1.52 15.67 -9.64
CA ALA A 36 -2.24 14.88 -8.63
C ALA A 36 -1.95 15.35 -7.18
N ASN A 37 -0.90 16.15 -6.96
CA ASN A 37 -0.51 16.66 -5.64
C ASN A 37 -1.62 17.41 -4.88
N PRO A 38 -2.40 18.31 -5.51
CA PRO A 38 -3.50 18.99 -4.83
C PRO A 38 -4.58 18.03 -4.30
N LEU A 39 -4.83 16.90 -4.98
CA LEU A 39 -5.77 15.88 -4.50
C LEU A 39 -5.27 15.23 -3.21
N CYS A 40 -3.96 15.01 -3.09
CA CYS A 40 -3.35 14.46 -1.87
C CYS A 40 -3.46 15.43 -0.70
N ASP A 41 -3.36 16.74 -0.93
CA ASP A 41 -3.59 17.74 0.11
C ASP A 41 -5.04 17.74 0.59
N TRP A 42 -5.99 17.62 -0.34
CA TRP A 42 -7.41 17.48 -0.02
C TRP A 42 -7.71 16.20 0.77
N GLN A 43 -7.12 15.07 0.36
CA GLN A 43 -7.22 13.81 1.09
C GLN A 43 -6.76 13.94 2.54
N LEU A 44 -5.61 14.58 2.78
CA LEU A 44 -5.09 14.77 4.13
C LEU A 44 -6.04 15.64 4.98
N ARG A 45 -6.57 16.74 4.43
CA ARG A 45 -7.57 17.58 5.11
C ARG A 45 -8.83 16.80 5.46
N ILE A 46 -9.31 15.95 4.56
CA ILE A 46 -10.46 15.08 4.79
C ILE A 46 -10.18 14.10 5.93
N ILE A 47 -9.02 13.43 5.94
CA ILE A 47 -8.64 12.50 7.01
C ILE A 47 -8.61 13.23 8.37
N LEU A 48 -7.95 14.38 8.44
CA LEU A 48 -7.85 15.15 9.69
C LEU A 48 -9.21 15.63 10.19
N LEU A 49 -10.11 16.03 9.29
CA LEU A 49 -11.48 16.41 9.63
C LEU A 49 -12.29 15.22 10.16
N VAL A 50 -12.24 14.07 9.48
CA VAL A 50 -12.89 12.83 9.94
C VAL A 50 -12.37 12.43 11.31
N HIS A 51 -11.04 12.42 11.47
CA HIS A 51 -10.37 12.07 12.72
C HIS A 51 -10.79 12.99 13.87
N PHE A 52 -10.86 14.30 13.64
CA PHE A 52 -11.38 15.26 14.62
C PHE A 52 -12.85 14.98 14.99
N LEU A 53 -13.74 14.83 14.01
CA LEU A 53 -15.17 14.60 14.25
C LEU A 53 -15.44 13.30 15.03
N MET A 54 -14.71 12.24 14.70
CA MET A 54 -14.80 10.96 15.40
C MET A 54 -14.29 11.06 16.84
N ASN A 55 -13.11 11.63 17.06
CA ASN A 55 -12.55 11.77 18.41
C ASN A 55 -13.36 12.73 19.29
N LEU A 56 -13.94 13.79 18.70
CA LEU A 56 -14.88 14.64 19.41
C LEU A 56 -16.13 13.85 19.83
N THR A 57 -16.61 12.93 18.99
CA THR A 57 -17.69 12.01 19.37
C THR A 57 -17.29 11.11 20.53
N VAL A 58 -16.09 10.54 20.51
CA VAL A 58 -15.54 9.72 21.61
C VAL A 58 -15.50 10.52 22.92
N PHE A 59 -14.93 11.71 22.89
CA PHE A 59 -14.83 12.59 24.06
C PHE A 59 -16.20 13.00 24.60
N LEU A 60 -17.13 13.43 23.74
CA LEU A 60 -18.48 13.83 24.16
C LEU A 60 -19.28 12.67 24.77
N LYS A 61 -19.00 11.43 24.38
CA LYS A 61 -19.72 10.26 24.87
C LYS A 61 -19.10 9.66 26.13
N THR A 62 -17.79 9.63 26.23
CA THR A 62 -17.06 9.08 27.40
C THR A 62 -16.91 10.10 28.52
N GLY A 63 -16.75 11.38 28.18
CA GLY A 63 -16.42 12.45 29.13
C GLY A 63 -15.01 12.34 29.71
N GLU A 64 -14.18 11.42 29.20
CA GLU A 64 -12.86 11.15 29.75
C GLU A 64 -11.79 12.06 29.12
N VAL A 65 -10.97 12.69 29.95
CA VAL A 65 -9.84 13.52 29.51
C VAL A 65 -8.76 12.69 28.82
N SER A 66 -8.65 11.39 29.16
CA SER A 66 -7.74 10.42 28.54
C SER A 66 -7.94 10.35 27.01
N ALA A 67 -9.20 10.30 26.56
CA ALA A 67 -9.55 10.27 25.14
C ALA A 67 -9.08 11.55 24.41
N LEU A 68 -9.24 12.72 25.04
CA LEU A 68 -8.78 13.98 24.46
C LEU A 68 -7.25 14.04 24.35
N ILE A 69 -6.53 13.61 25.39
CA ILE A 69 -5.06 13.54 25.36
C ILE A 69 -4.61 12.59 24.24
N PHE A 70 -5.24 11.43 24.14
CA PHE A 70 -4.91 10.43 23.13
C PHE A 70 -5.17 10.94 21.71
N TYR A 71 -6.30 11.62 21.48
CA TYR A 71 -6.58 12.33 20.23
C TYR A 71 -5.47 13.33 19.86
N VAL A 72 -5.06 14.19 20.79
CA VAL A 72 -4.02 15.20 20.54
C VAL A 72 -2.69 14.54 20.18
N LEU A 73 -2.31 13.47 20.87
CA LEU A 73 -1.09 12.71 20.55
C LEU A 73 -1.15 12.08 19.15
N GLN A 74 -2.29 11.49 18.78
CA GLN A 74 -2.49 10.94 17.43
C GLN A 74 -2.41 12.04 16.36
N LEU A 75 -3.04 13.19 16.60
CA LEU A 75 -3.03 14.32 15.68
C LEU A 75 -1.62 14.84 15.44
N ILE A 76 -0.85 15.06 16.51
CA ILE A 76 0.55 15.47 16.44
C ILE A 76 1.35 14.43 15.63
N PHE A 77 1.16 13.14 15.93
CA PHE A 77 1.85 12.07 15.21
C PHE A 77 1.52 12.07 13.72
N PHE A 78 0.25 12.17 13.31
CA PHE A 78 -0.13 12.18 11.88
C PHE A 78 0.43 13.37 11.11
N ILE A 79 0.47 14.55 11.74
CA ILE A 79 1.07 15.75 11.15
C ILE A 79 2.59 15.57 11.02
N LEU A 80 3.27 15.15 12.09
CA LEU A 80 4.72 14.98 12.10
C LEU A 80 5.17 13.86 11.14
N TYR A 81 4.49 12.71 11.15
CA TYR A 81 4.81 11.59 10.27
C TYR A 81 4.71 11.98 8.80
N THR A 82 3.62 12.64 8.41
CA THR A 82 3.45 13.12 7.03
C THR A 82 4.49 14.18 6.68
N TYR A 83 4.73 15.15 7.58
CA TYR A 83 5.71 16.22 7.38
C TYR A 83 7.14 15.67 7.20
N PHE A 84 7.61 14.82 8.11
CA PHE A 84 8.95 14.24 8.04
C PHE A 84 9.12 13.35 6.82
N SER A 85 8.12 12.54 6.48
CA SER A 85 8.20 11.64 5.31
C SER A 85 8.41 12.42 4.01
N VAL A 86 7.64 13.49 3.79
CA VAL A 86 7.76 14.35 2.59
C VAL A 86 9.02 15.22 2.64
N ARG A 87 9.47 15.63 3.84
CA ARG A 87 10.66 16.49 3.99
C ARG A 87 11.97 15.73 3.77
N ILE A 88 12.03 14.47 4.20
CA ILE A 88 13.20 13.60 4.06
C ILE A 88 13.27 13.04 2.64
N TYR A 89 12.14 12.58 2.10
CA TYR A 89 12.08 11.95 0.79
C TYR A 89 11.24 12.77 -0.17
N ARG A 90 11.91 13.45 -1.11
CA ARG A 90 11.27 14.34 -2.10
C ARG A 90 10.27 13.59 -2.98
N ASN A 91 10.66 12.42 -3.48
CA ASN A 91 9.87 11.61 -4.41
C ASN A 91 9.07 10.51 -3.71
N ILE A 92 8.47 10.83 -2.55
CA ILE A 92 7.63 9.85 -1.84
C ILE A 92 6.23 9.78 -2.46
N ASN A 93 5.66 8.58 -2.54
CA ASN A 93 4.29 8.42 -3.01
C ASN A 93 3.30 8.92 -1.96
N ARG A 94 2.76 10.12 -2.19
CA ARG A 94 1.86 10.80 -1.24
C ARG A 94 0.52 10.08 -1.08
N LEU A 95 0.03 9.37 -2.10
CA LEU A 95 -1.20 8.58 -2.01
C LEU A 95 -1.07 7.45 -0.98
N LEU A 96 -0.01 6.64 -1.08
CA LEU A 96 0.26 5.55 -0.12
C LEU A 96 0.52 6.07 1.29
N LEU A 97 1.19 7.21 1.43
CA LEU A 97 1.41 7.88 2.71
C LEU A 97 0.08 8.29 3.36
N ASN A 98 -0.78 8.99 2.61
CA ASN A 98 -2.11 9.39 3.06
C ASN A 98 -2.98 8.18 3.43
N ASN A 99 -2.96 7.12 2.62
CA ASN A 99 -3.72 5.90 2.91
C ASN A 99 -3.24 5.21 4.19
N THR A 100 -1.94 5.24 4.49
CA THR A 100 -1.41 4.74 5.77
C THR A 100 -2.01 5.50 6.94
N VAL A 101 -2.01 6.84 6.88
CA VAL A 101 -2.62 7.69 7.91
C VAL A 101 -4.13 7.46 8.01
N PHE A 102 -4.82 7.31 6.89
CA PHE A 102 -6.25 6.97 6.83
C PHE A 102 -6.56 5.66 7.58
N PHE A 103 -5.83 4.57 7.29
CA PHE A 103 -6.07 3.30 7.96
C PHE A 103 -5.75 3.36 9.45
N LEU A 104 -4.67 4.03 9.83
CA LEU A 104 -4.31 4.23 11.24
C LEU A 104 -5.38 5.05 11.98
N ALA A 105 -5.94 6.08 11.36
CA ALA A 105 -7.00 6.89 11.97
C ALA A 105 -8.25 6.05 12.26
N TYR A 106 -8.74 5.28 11.29
CA TYR A 106 -9.90 4.41 11.49
C TYR A 106 -9.60 3.25 12.46
N GLY A 107 -8.43 2.64 12.34
CA GLY A 107 -7.99 1.55 13.23
C GLY A 107 -7.89 1.99 14.68
N LEU A 108 -7.15 3.07 14.97
CA LEU A 108 -6.92 3.53 16.34
C LEU A 108 -8.20 4.01 17.02
N ILE A 109 -9.10 4.70 16.30
CA ILE A 109 -10.36 5.15 16.92
C ILE A 109 -11.29 3.96 17.20
N THR A 110 -11.36 2.99 16.28
CA THR A 110 -12.15 1.77 16.51
C THR A 110 -11.58 0.98 17.69
N LEU A 111 -10.24 0.90 17.81
CA LEU A 111 -9.60 0.27 18.95
C LEU A 111 -9.81 1.03 20.25
N GLU A 112 -9.75 2.37 20.25
CA GLU A 112 -10.05 3.19 21.42
C GLU A 112 -11.50 2.96 21.89
N ARG A 113 -12.43 2.87 20.93
CA ARG A 113 -13.84 2.55 21.20
C ARG A 113 -14.02 1.16 21.84
N LEU A 114 -13.21 0.19 21.45
CA LEU A 114 -13.29 -1.20 21.94
C LEU A 114 -12.54 -1.40 23.26
N ASP A 115 -11.28 -0.99 23.31
CA ASP A 115 -10.35 -1.16 24.43
C ASP A 115 -9.21 -0.12 24.34
N MET A 116 -9.30 0.92 25.18
CA MET A 116 -8.30 1.99 25.27
C MET A 116 -6.88 1.47 25.59
N GLY A 117 -6.75 0.41 26.39
CA GLY A 117 -5.46 -0.17 26.74
C GLY A 117 -4.76 -0.80 25.53
N LYS A 118 -5.52 -1.50 24.67
CA LYS A 118 -5.03 -2.02 23.39
C LYS A 118 -4.71 -0.90 22.41
N ALA A 119 -5.53 0.14 22.35
CA ALA A 119 -5.30 1.30 21.49
C ALA A 119 -3.98 2.01 21.82
N ILE A 120 -3.70 2.25 23.11
CA ILE A 120 -2.44 2.85 23.57
C ILE A 120 -1.25 1.96 23.21
N LYS A 121 -1.33 0.64 23.47
CA LYS A 121 -0.25 -0.30 23.11
C LYS A 121 0.02 -0.31 21.60
N GLN A 122 -1.03 -0.34 20.79
CA GLN A 122 -0.92 -0.27 19.34
C GLN A 122 -0.29 1.05 18.90
N PHE A 123 -0.70 2.19 19.47
CA PHE A 123 -0.15 3.49 19.14
C PHE A 123 1.35 3.63 19.44
N VAL A 124 1.84 3.07 20.55
CA VAL A 124 3.28 3.00 20.84
C VAL A 124 4.02 2.21 19.76
N ILE A 125 3.45 1.10 19.30
CA ILE A 125 4.01 0.30 18.21
C ILE A 125 3.97 1.09 16.89
N VAL A 126 2.90 1.84 16.61
CA VAL A 126 2.80 2.72 15.44
C VAL A 126 3.96 3.72 15.40
N ILE A 127 4.24 4.41 16.51
CA ILE A 127 5.35 5.38 16.58
C ILE A 127 6.70 4.69 16.34
N GLY A 128 6.94 3.57 17.01
CA GLY A 128 8.19 2.81 16.85
C GLY A 128 8.36 2.25 15.44
N ALA A 129 7.30 1.71 14.84
CA ALA A 129 7.31 1.18 13.49
C ALA A 129 7.55 2.31 12.47
N ALA A 130 6.84 3.42 12.56
CA ALA A 130 7.02 4.57 11.68
C ALA A 130 8.45 5.13 11.75
N ALA A 131 9.02 5.26 12.94
CA ALA A 131 10.41 5.72 13.11
C ALA A 131 11.41 4.72 12.49
N LEU A 132 11.22 3.42 12.71
CA LEU A 132 12.06 2.37 12.14
C LEU A 132 12.00 2.37 10.60
N THR A 133 10.80 2.48 10.04
CA THR A 133 10.62 2.33 8.60
C THR A 133 10.95 3.57 7.78
N LEU A 134 11.05 4.75 8.42
CA LEU A 134 11.62 5.94 7.78
C LEU A 134 13.07 5.74 7.32
N VAL A 135 13.81 4.76 7.87
CA VAL A 135 15.20 4.49 7.46
C VAL A 135 15.27 3.51 6.27
N ILE A 136 14.20 2.78 5.97
CA ILE A 136 14.21 1.72 4.95
C ILE A 136 14.51 2.25 3.54
N PRO A 137 13.90 3.34 3.05
CA PRO A 137 14.22 3.86 1.72
C PRO A 137 15.69 4.21 1.56
N TYR A 138 16.29 4.86 2.57
CA TYR A 138 17.73 5.13 2.59
C TYR A 138 18.59 3.86 2.55
N ILE A 139 18.20 2.79 3.26
CA ILE A 139 18.95 1.53 3.26
C ILE A 139 18.88 0.86 1.87
N ILE A 140 17.70 0.81 1.26
CA ILE A 140 17.52 0.13 -0.04
C ILE A 140 18.28 0.88 -1.14
N ASP A 141 18.20 2.21 -1.15
CA ASP A 141 18.96 3.06 -2.08
C ASP A 141 20.49 2.82 -1.96
N LYS A 142 20.99 2.59 -0.74
CA LYS A 142 22.42 2.39 -0.50
C LYS A 142 22.92 0.98 -0.82
N ILE A 143 22.07 -0.03 -0.71
CA ILE A 143 22.46 -1.44 -0.95
C ILE A 143 22.23 -1.78 -2.42
N TRP A 144 23.30 -1.69 -3.22
CA TRP A 144 23.25 -1.90 -4.67
C TRP A 144 22.84 -3.31 -5.11
N ASP A 145 23.04 -4.35 -4.29
CA ASP A 145 22.87 -5.76 -4.70
C ASP A 145 22.11 -6.60 -3.67
N ILE A 146 20.89 -6.17 -3.32
CA ILE A 146 19.99 -6.91 -2.41
C ILE A 146 19.70 -8.32 -2.96
N LYS A 147 19.61 -8.49 -4.28
CA LYS A 147 19.32 -9.78 -4.94
C LYS A 147 20.38 -10.86 -4.69
N ARG A 148 21.63 -10.50 -4.40
CA ARG A 148 22.69 -11.45 -3.99
C ARG A 148 22.39 -12.13 -2.65
N TRP A 149 21.56 -11.53 -1.81
CA TRP A 149 21.22 -12.03 -0.48
C TRP A 149 20.00 -12.97 -0.47
N ARG A 150 19.45 -13.31 -1.65
CA ARG A 150 18.25 -14.17 -1.80
C ARG A 150 18.24 -15.45 -0.95
N TYR A 151 19.35 -16.19 -0.92
CA TYR A 151 19.45 -17.43 -0.13
C TYR A 151 19.56 -17.15 1.37
N HIS A 152 20.11 -16.01 1.78
CA HIS A 152 20.14 -15.59 3.18
C HIS A 152 18.74 -15.23 3.67
N PHE A 153 17.94 -14.53 2.84
CA PHE A 153 16.54 -14.26 3.15
C PHE A 153 15.72 -15.55 3.26
N ALA A 154 15.91 -16.51 2.34
CA ALA A 154 15.25 -17.82 2.40
C ALA A 154 15.64 -18.59 3.67
N ALA A 155 16.94 -18.68 3.96
CA ALA A 155 17.45 -19.40 5.12
C ALA A 155 16.99 -18.75 6.43
N PHE A 156 17.00 -17.42 6.52
CA PHE A 156 16.48 -16.68 7.65
C PHE A 156 14.99 -16.97 7.86
N GLY A 157 14.19 -16.92 6.80
CA GLY A 157 12.75 -17.21 6.85
C GLY A 157 12.45 -18.61 7.37
N ILE A 158 13.08 -19.62 6.76
CA ILE A 158 12.93 -21.03 7.16
C ILE A 158 13.38 -21.25 8.60
N LEU A 159 14.52 -20.69 9.01
CA LEU A 159 15.04 -20.82 10.37
C LEU A 159 14.09 -20.18 11.37
N MET A 160 13.59 -18.98 11.08
CA MET A 160 12.67 -18.27 11.97
C MET A 160 11.34 -19.02 12.14
N GLN A 161 10.75 -19.50 11.04
CA GLN A 161 9.54 -20.33 11.09
C GLN A 161 9.79 -21.67 11.79
N GLY A 162 10.94 -22.30 11.55
CA GLY A 162 11.36 -23.54 12.21
C GLY A 162 11.49 -23.38 13.72
N ILE A 163 12.05 -22.25 14.19
CA ILE A 163 12.09 -21.92 15.62
C ILE A 163 10.65 -21.82 16.17
N VAL A 164 9.74 -21.08 15.51
CA VAL A 164 8.34 -21.00 15.96
C VAL A 164 7.68 -22.37 16.00
N PHE A 165 7.93 -23.24 15.02
CA PHE A 165 7.37 -24.59 15.02
C PHE A 165 7.83 -25.42 16.23
N LEU A 166 9.10 -25.30 16.59
CA LEU A 166 9.71 -26.04 17.71
C LEU A 166 9.28 -25.49 19.07
N ILE A 167 9.41 -24.18 19.29
CA ILE A 167 9.27 -23.54 20.62
C ILE A 167 8.05 -22.63 20.76
N GLY A 168 7.30 -22.37 19.69
CA GLY A 168 6.16 -21.47 19.69
C GLY A 168 5.04 -21.94 20.60
N ALA A 169 4.42 -20.98 21.29
CA ALA A 169 3.30 -21.26 22.19
C ALA A 169 2.05 -21.63 21.38
N THR A 170 1.35 -22.69 21.81
CA THR A 170 0.07 -23.07 21.20
C THR A 170 -1.03 -22.14 21.67
N SER A 171 -1.56 -21.32 20.77
CA SER A 171 -2.71 -20.44 21.02
C SER A 171 -3.82 -20.76 20.02
N TYR A 172 -5.06 -20.94 20.49
CA TYR A 172 -6.21 -21.36 19.67
C TYR A 172 -5.95 -22.60 18.78
N GLY A 173 -5.08 -23.52 19.23
CA GLY A 173 -4.74 -24.75 18.53
C GLY A 173 -3.63 -24.63 17.47
N ALA A 174 -3.01 -23.45 17.31
CA ALA A 174 -1.92 -23.19 16.37
C ALA A 174 -0.65 -22.65 17.07
N LYS A 175 0.52 -22.95 16.52
CA LYS A 175 1.83 -22.47 17.02
C LYS A 175 2.31 -21.31 16.15
N MET A 176 1.82 -20.11 16.44
CA MET A 176 2.02 -18.94 15.56
C MET A 176 2.99 -17.90 16.12
N SER A 177 3.21 -17.89 17.43
CA SER A 177 3.90 -16.78 18.08
C SER A 177 4.86 -17.23 19.18
N ILE A 178 5.91 -16.42 19.37
CA ILE A 178 6.85 -16.53 20.48
C ILE A 178 6.61 -15.33 21.39
N SER A 179 6.49 -15.57 22.69
CA SER A 179 6.36 -14.50 23.68
C SER A 179 7.66 -14.34 24.46
N ILE A 180 8.26 -13.15 24.40
CA ILE A 180 9.51 -12.80 25.10
C ILE A 180 9.27 -11.51 25.88
N GLY A 181 9.47 -11.53 27.19
CA GLY A 181 9.42 -10.33 28.03
C GLY A 181 8.08 -9.57 28.00
N GLY A 182 6.96 -10.26 27.80
CA GLY A 182 5.62 -9.65 27.70
C GLY A 182 5.25 -9.16 26.29
N PHE A 183 6.15 -9.24 25.32
CA PHE A 183 5.85 -8.99 23.91
C PHE A 183 5.60 -10.30 23.17
N THR A 184 4.53 -10.33 22.37
CA THR A 184 4.22 -11.47 21.50
C THR A 184 4.62 -11.12 20.08
N PHE A 185 5.53 -11.91 19.52
CA PHE A 185 6.05 -11.76 18.18
C PHE A 185 5.58 -12.92 17.29
N GLN A 186 4.90 -12.58 16.19
CA GLN A 186 4.46 -13.53 15.17
C GLN A 186 5.47 -13.55 14.01
N ALA A 187 6.20 -14.65 13.87
CA ALA A 187 7.26 -14.73 12.85
C ALA A 187 6.73 -14.72 11.43
N SER A 188 5.56 -15.31 11.16
CA SER A 188 4.98 -15.32 9.80
C SER A 188 4.80 -13.91 9.22
N GLU A 189 4.56 -12.91 10.08
CA GLU A 189 4.46 -11.51 9.66
C GLU A 189 5.79 -10.92 9.18
N LEU A 190 6.93 -11.28 9.77
CA LEU A 190 8.23 -10.83 9.27
C LEU A 190 8.70 -11.68 8.09
N VAL A 191 8.44 -12.98 8.15
CA VAL A 191 8.95 -13.93 7.16
C VAL A 191 8.34 -13.71 5.79
N LYS A 192 7.11 -13.20 5.68
CA LYS A 192 6.47 -12.88 4.39
C LYS A 192 7.29 -11.91 3.54
N ILE A 193 7.86 -10.89 4.19
CA ILE A 193 8.77 -9.92 3.56
C ILE A 193 10.04 -10.62 3.06
N THR A 194 10.72 -11.39 3.92
CA THR A 194 11.95 -12.10 3.52
C THR A 194 11.69 -13.18 2.48
N PHE A 195 10.50 -13.77 2.51
CA PHE A 195 10.06 -14.76 1.55
C PHE A 195 9.92 -14.15 0.15
N VAL A 196 9.25 -12.99 0.03
CA VAL A 196 9.16 -12.27 -1.25
C VAL A 196 10.54 -11.85 -1.75
N LEU A 197 11.41 -11.31 -0.88
CA LEU A 197 12.79 -10.96 -1.26
C LEU A 197 13.58 -12.17 -1.76
N ALA A 198 13.42 -13.33 -1.12
CA ALA A 198 14.07 -14.57 -1.54
C ALA A 198 13.54 -15.08 -2.89
N VAL A 199 12.22 -15.21 -3.03
CA VAL A 199 11.57 -15.72 -4.24
C VAL A 199 11.82 -14.81 -5.43
N ALA A 200 11.67 -13.49 -5.26
CA ALA A 200 11.97 -12.50 -6.29
C ALA A 200 13.43 -12.58 -6.72
N GLY A 201 14.37 -12.70 -5.76
CA GLY A 201 15.80 -12.83 -6.05
C GLY A 201 16.18 -14.12 -6.76
N MET A 202 15.51 -15.23 -6.45
CA MET A 202 15.77 -16.53 -7.09
C MET A 202 15.18 -16.60 -8.50
N LEU A 203 13.95 -16.10 -8.69
CA LEU A 203 13.29 -16.13 -10.00
C LEU A 203 13.86 -15.08 -10.96
N SER A 204 14.30 -13.90 -10.48
CA SER A 204 14.94 -12.89 -11.34
C SER A 204 16.29 -13.33 -11.90
N GLN A 205 16.93 -14.35 -11.31
CA GLN A 205 18.18 -14.94 -11.79
C GLN A 205 17.99 -16.36 -12.34
N ALA A 206 16.74 -16.81 -12.54
CA ALA A 206 16.46 -18.15 -13.03
C ALA A 206 16.68 -18.22 -14.55
N GLU A 207 17.66 -19.02 -14.98
CA GLU A 207 17.96 -19.25 -16.39
C GLU A 207 17.47 -20.62 -16.87
N SER A 208 17.19 -21.53 -15.94
CA SER A 208 16.85 -22.92 -16.25
C SER A 208 15.62 -23.41 -15.48
N PHE A 209 14.99 -24.47 -15.99
CA PHE A 209 13.91 -25.17 -15.29
C PHE A 209 14.34 -25.67 -13.90
N ARG A 210 15.62 -26.00 -13.73
CA ARG A 210 16.17 -26.41 -12.43
C ARG A 210 16.05 -25.30 -11.40
N ASP A 211 16.27 -24.05 -11.78
CA ASP A 211 16.18 -22.90 -10.86
C ASP A 211 14.73 -22.64 -10.42
N ILE A 212 13.79 -22.83 -11.34
CA ILE A 212 12.35 -22.78 -11.04
C ILE A 212 11.99 -23.87 -10.03
N VAL A 213 12.48 -25.10 -10.22
CA VAL A 213 12.25 -26.22 -9.29
C VAL A 213 12.87 -25.93 -7.92
N ILE A 214 14.12 -25.44 -7.86
CA ILE A 214 14.77 -25.09 -6.59
C ILE A 214 13.96 -24.01 -5.86
N THR A 215 13.51 -22.98 -6.58
CA THR A 215 12.67 -21.93 -6.00
C THR A 215 11.33 -22.47 -5.51
N SER A 216 10.70 -23.35 -6.28
CA SER A 216 9.46 -24.04 -5.91
C SER A 216 9.64 -24.86 -4.63
N LEU A 217 10.77 -25.54 -4.47
CA LEU A 217 11.08 -26.33 -3.27
C LEU A 217 11.31 -25.44 -2.05
N VAL A 218 12.04 -24.33 -2.21
CA VAL A 218 12.21 -23.34 -1.13
C VAL A 218 10.87 -22.74 -0.72
N ALA A 219 10.01 -22.41 -1.69
CA ALA A 219 8.68 -21.90 -1.39
C ALA A 219 7.79 -22.95 -0.71
N GLY A 220 7.82 -24.18 -1.21
CA GLY A 220 7.15 -25.34 -0.61
C GLY A 220 7.60 -25.61 0.82
N ALA A 221 8.88 -25.41 1.15
CA ALA A 221 9.39 -25.55 2.51
C ALA A 221 8.76 -24.52 3.47
N HIS A 222 8.68 -23.24 3.07
CA HIS A 222 8.01 -22.21 3.86
C HIS A 222 6.52 -22.57 4.08
N MET A 223 5.83 -23.00 3.02
CA MET A 223 4.41 -23.37 3.11
C MET A 223 4.20 -24.55 4.04
N LEU A 224 5.06 -25.58 3.92
CA LEU A 224 4.97 -26.77 4.74
C LEU A 224 5.12 -26.43 6.22
N ILE A 225 6.09 -25.59 6.60
CA ILE A 225 6.27 -25.19 8.00
C ILE A 225 5.05 -24.42 8.51
N LEU A 226 4.49 -23.49 7.72
CA LEU A 226 3.28 -22.77 8.10
C LEU A 226 2.07 -23.69 8.29
N VAL A 227 1.88 -24.67 7.40
CA VAL A 227 0.81 -25.68 7.52
C VAL A 227 1.02 -26.56 8.77
N LEU A 228 2.26 -26.95 9.07
CA LEU A 228 2.60 -27.69 10.29
C LEU A 228 2.36 -26.87 11.57
N CYS A 229 2.56 -25.56 11.50
CA CYS A 229 2.18 -24.60 12.56
C CYS A 229 0.67 -24.37 12.65
N LYS A 230 -0.13 -24.90 11.70
CA LYS A 230 -1.57 -24.67 11.52
C LYS A 230 -1.93 -23.21 11.20
N ASP A 231 -1.02 -22.50 10.54
CA ASP A 231 -1.21 -21.13 10.03
C ASP A 231 -1.55 -21.15 8.53
N LEU A 232 -2.76 -21.59 8.23
CA LEU A 232 -3.24 -21.74 6.85
C LEU A 232 -3.50 -20.40 6.15
N GLY A 233 -3.83 -19.35 6.91
CA GLY A 233 -4.01 -18.00 6.36
C GLY A 233 -2.71 -17.47 5.77
N SER A 234 -1.62 -17.51 6.56
CA SER A 234 -0.30 -17.11 6.07
C SER A 234 0.21 -18.02 4.95
N ALA A 235 -0.01 -19.34 5.05
CA ALA A 235 0.36 -20.27 3.98
C ALA A 235 -0.31 -19.91 2.65
N LEU A 236 -1.60 -19.53 2.67
CA LEU A 236 -2.30 -19.11 1.46
C LEU A 236 -1.77 -17.78 0.91
N ILE A 237 -1.47 -16.80 1.77
CA ILE A 237 -0.86 -15.52 1.38
C ILE A 237 0.45 -15.75 0.62
N PHE A 238 1.36 -16.52 1.21
CA PHE A 238 2.67 -16.76 0.61
C PHE A 238 2.56 -17.61 -0.66
N PHE A 239 1.65 -18.59 -0.68
CA PHE A 239 1.42 -19.43 -1.85
C PHE A 239 0.96 -18.60 -3.06
N VAL A 240 -0.03 -17.71 -2.86
CA VAL A 240 -0.54 -16.86 -3.94
C VAL A 240 0.53 -15.86 -4.40
N ALA A 241 1.28 -15.26 -3.48
CA ALA A 241 2.41 -14.38 -3.83
C ALA A 241 3.45 -15.12 -4.68
N TYR A 242 3.88 -16.31 -4.24
CA TYR A 242 4.79 -17.16 -5.02
C TYR A 242 4.24 -17.49 -6.40
N LEU A 243 2.98 -17.91 -6.48
CA LEU A 243 2.36 -18.33 -7.74
C LEU A 243 2.30 -17.18 -8.76
N VAL A 244 1.99 -15.97 -8.30
CA VAL A 244 1.94 -14.78 -9.16
C VAL A 244 3.35 -14.38 -9.62
N ILE A 245 4.35 -14.35 -8.73
CA ILE A 245 5.73 -14.05 -9.13
C ILE A 245 6.23 -15.10 -10.11
N LEU A 246 5.96 -16.39 -9.87
CA LEU A 246 6.32 -17.48 -10.77
C LEU A 246 5.67 -17.32 -12.15
N PHE A 247 4.38 -16.97 -12.19
CA PHE A 247 3.66 -16.74 -13.44
C PHE A 247 4.29 -15.60 -14.24
N ILE A 248 4.59 -14.47 -13.59
CA ILE A 248 5.23 -13.32 -14.25
C ILE A 248 6.65 -13.67 -14.70
N ALA A 249 7.40 -14.41 -13.89
CA ALA A 249 8.78 -14.78 -14.21
C ALA A 249 8.89 -15.77 -15.37
N THR A 250 7.92 -16.67 -15.51
CA THR A 250 7.94 -17.73 -16.53
C THR A 250 7.10 -17.41 -17.75
N ASN A 251 6.23 -16.39 -17.67
CA ASN A 251 5.20 -16.06 -18.65
C ASN A 251 4.38 -17.27 -19.13
N SER A 252 4.15 -18.24 -18.23
CA SER A 252 3.50 -19.51 -18.57
C SER A 252 2.27 -19.77 -17.72
N ALA A 253 1.11 -19.72 -18.39
CA ALA A 253 -0.19 -20.01 -17.78
C ALA A 253 -0.29 -21.44 -17.23
N VAL A 254 0.57 -22.37 -17.68
CA VAL A 254 0.60 -23.75 -17.18
C VAL A 254 0.95 -23.78 -15.70
N TYR A 255 1.91 -23.00 -15.24
CA TYR A 255 2.25 -22.94 -13.81
C TYR A 255 1.10 -22.35 -12.99
N LEU A 256 0.39 -21.35 -13.53
CA LEU A 256 -0.79 -20.79 -12.88
C LEU A 256 -1.90 -21.84 -12.74
N MET A 257 -2.18 -22.62 -13.79
CA MET A 257 -3.16 -23.70 -13.75
C MET A 257 -2.76 -24.81 -12.75
N LEU A 258 -1.52 -25.28 -12.81
CA LEU A 258 -0.99 -26.30 -11.89
C LEU A 258 -1.01 -25.81 -10.44
N GLY A 259 -0.65 -24.56 -10.21
CA GLY A 259 -0.72 -23.91 -8.91
C GLY A 259 -2.15 -23.92 -8.36
N ASN A 260 -3.14 -23.48 -9.14
CA ASN A 260 -4.54 -23.50 -8.73
C ASN A 260 -5.04 -24.92 -8.43
N ILE A 261 -4.68 -25.91 -9.25
CA ILE A 261 -5.01 -27.32 -8.98
C ILE A 261 -4.38 -27.76 -7.65
N SER A 262 -3.11 -27.46 -7.41
CA SER A 262 -2.41 -27.81 -6.17
C SER A 262 -3.02 -27.14 -4.94
N MET A 263 -3.48 -25.90 -5.07
CA MET A 263 -4.18 -25.15 -4.02
C MET A 263 -5.52 -25.81 -3.67
N CYS A 264 -6.31 -26.17 -4.66
CA CYS A 264 -7.57 -26.89 -4.46
C CYS A 264 -7.33 -28.25 -3.77
N LEU A 265 -6.34 -29.01 -4.22
CA LEU A 265 -5.96 -30.28 -3.59
C LEU A 265 -5.51 -30.08 -2.14
N ALA A 266 -4.69 -29.06 -1.87
CA ALA A 266 -4.23 -28.72 -0.53
C ALA A 266 -5.39 -28.29 0.40
N ALA A 267 -6.38 -27.56 -0.12
CA ALA A 267 -7.57 -27.17 0.63
C ALA A 267 -8.42 -28.39 1.03
N VAL A 268 -8.66 -29.30 0.08
CA VAL A 268 -9.36 -30.58 0.34
C VAL A 268 -8.59 -31.43 1.35
N PHE A 269 -7.27 -31.58 1.17
CA PHE A 269 -6.41 -32.30 2.10
C PHE A 269 -6.46 -31.69 3.52
N SER A 270 -6.44 -30.36 3.61
CA SER A 270 -6.49 -29.64 4.89
C SER A 270 -7.82 -29.85 5.62
N TYR A 271 -8.93 -29.94 4.90
CA TYR A 271 -10.24 -30.26 5.48
C TYR A 271 -10.24 -31.64 6.18
N PHE A 272 -9.66 -32.66 5.55
CA PHE A 272 -9.60 -33.99 6.15
C PHE A 272 -8.55 -34.07 7.27
N SER A 273 -7.44 -33.34 7.14
CA SER A 273 -6.30 -33.42 8.07
C SER A 273 -6.49 -32.61 9.36
N PHE A 274 -7.19 -31.47 9.31
CA PHE A 274 -7.24 -30.52 10.42
C PHE A 274 -8.67 -30.28 10.93
N SER A 275 -8.91 -30.56 12.22
CA SER A 275 -10.22 -30.35 12.85
C SER A 275 -10.65 -28.88 12.93
N HIS A 276 -9.71 -27.95 13.09
CA HIS A 276 -10.02 -26.52 13.09
C HIS A 276 -10.51 -26.05 11.70
N VAL A 277 -9.99 -26.63 10.61
CA VAL A 277 -10.42 -26.30 9.25
C VAL A 277 -11.86 -26.72 9.05
N ARG A 278 -12.20 -27.96 9.43
CA ARG A 278 -13.60 -28.42 9.39
C ARG A 278 -14.54 -27.52 10.17
N THR A 279 -14.09 -27.02 11.33
CA THR A 279 -14.88 -26.09 12.14
C THR A 279 -15.11 -24.75 11.42
N ARG A 280 -14.06 -24.18 10.82
CA ARG A 280 -14.17 -22.93 10.03
C ARG A 280 -15.03 -23.10 8.78
N VAL A 281 -14.92 -24.25 8.09
CA VAL A 281 -15.75 -24.58 6.92
C VAL A 281 -17.21 -24.79 7.32
N PHE A 282 -17.47 -25.47 8.44
CA PHE A 282 -18.82 -25.62 8.99
C PHE A 282 -19.44 -24.25 9.29
N ALA A 283 -18.73 -23.40 10.04
CA ALA A 283 -19.18 -22.04 10.36
C ALA A 283 -19.34 -21.16 9.11
N TRP A 284 -18.58 -21.43 8.05
CA TRP A 284 -18.74 -20.73 6.77
C TRP A 284 -19.96 -21.20 5.98
N ILE A 285 -20.29 -22.49 5.97
CA ILE A 285 -21.45 -22.99 5.22
C ILE A 285 -22.75 -22.63 5.95
N ASP A 286 -22.89 -23.10 7.18
CA ASP A 286 -24.08 -22.91 8.01
C ASP A 286 -23.71 -22.51 9.45
N PRO A 287 -23.40 -21.22 9.69
CA PRO A 287 -23.11 -20.72 11.03
C PRO A 287 -24.34 -20.74 11.94
N TRP A 288 -25.55 -20.86 11.40
CA TRP A 288 -26.80 -20.81 12.17
C TRP A 288 -27.10 -22.14 12.85
N ALA A 289 -26.64 -23.26 12.26
CA ALA A 289 -26.81 -24.60 12.83
C ALA A 289 -26.15 -24.78 14.21
N ASP A 290 -25.15 -23.97 14.56
CA ASP A 290 -24.51 -23.95 15.88
C ASP A 290 -24.11 -22.51 16.24
N ILE A 291 -25.14 -21.66 16.39
CA ILE A 291 -24.98 -20.22 16.61
C ILE A 291 -24.23 -19.88 17.90
N ASP A 292 -24.37 -20.70 18.94
CA ASP A 292 -23.81 -20.42 20.27
C ASP A 292 -22.36 -20.91 20.43
N ASN A 293 -21.86 -21.77 19.54
CA ASN A 293 -20.49 -22.28 19.60
C ASN A 293 -19.72 -22.01 18.30
N LYS A 294 -19.72 -22.94 17.35
CA LYS A 294 -18.84 -22.91 16.18
C LYS A 294 -19.16 -21.75 15.24
N GLY A 295 -20.44 -21.40 15.12
CA GLY A 295 -20.93 -20.31 14.29
C GLY A 295 -20.87 -18.94 14.95
N TYR A 296 -20.67 -18.87 16.27
CA TYR A 296 -20.86 -17.65 17.07
C TYR A 296 -20.08 -16.44 16.53
N GLN A 297 -18.81 -16.62 16.18
CA GLN A 297 -17.99 -15.50 15.71
C GLN A 297 -18.52 -14.91 14.39
N ILE A 298 -18.90 -15.76 13.44
CA ILE A 298 -19.40 -15.34 12.12
C ILE A 298 -20.82 -14.80 12.23
N THR A 299 -21.71 -15.41 13.04
CA THR A 299 -23.08 -14.90 13.21
C THR A 299 -23.12 -13.53 13.85
N GLN A 300 -22.30 -13.28 14.89
CA GLN A 300 -22.22 -11.94 15.50
C GLN A 300 -21.71 -10.90 14.51
N SER A 301 -20.72 -11.26 13.68
CA SER A 301 -20.26 -10.38 12.58
C SER A 301 -21.40 -10.01 11.62
N LEU A 302 -22.18 -11.01 11.18
CA LEU A 302 -23.28 -10.79 10.23
C LEU A 302 -24.42 -9.96 10.85
N PHE A 303 -24.75 -10.19 12.14
CA PHE A 303 -25.70 -9.36 12.85
C PHE A 303 -25.23 -7.91 12.97
N ALA A 304 -23.95 -7.68 13.29
CA ALA A 304 -23.37 -6.36 13.41
C ALA A 304 -23.44 -5.58 12.08
N ILE A 305 -23.01 -6.23 10.98
CA ILE A 305 -23.12 -5.66 9.62
C ILE A 305 -24.58 -5.37 9.26
N GLY A 306 -25.48 -6.31 9.52
CA GLY A 306 -26.91 -6.15 9.21
C GLY A 306 -27.60 -5.04 10.02
N THR A 307 -27.24 -4.90 11.31
CA THR A 307 -27.82 -3.89 12.20
C THR A 307 -27.31 -2.48 11.87
N GLY A 308 -26.04 -2.36 11.45
CA GLY A 308 -25.48 -1.08 11.00
C GLY A 308 -26.15 -0.51 9.74
N GLY A 309 -26.64 -1.37 8.84
CA GLY A 309 -27.18 -0.95 7.55
C GLY A 309 -26.15 -0.14 6.73
N PHE A 310 -26.62 0.63 5.75
CA PHE A 310 -25.73 1.40 4.88
C PHE A 310 -25.01 2.55 5.60
N ALA A 311 -25.72 3.24 6.51
CA ALA A 311 -25.26 4.47 7.12
C ALA A 311 -24.67 4.30 8.54
N GLY A 312 -24.73 3.10 9.12
CA GLY A 312 -24.29 2.84 10.49
C GLY A 312 -25.30 3.32 11.53
N LEU A 313 -25.08 2.85 12.76
CA LEU A 313 -25.82 3.31 13.94
C LEU A 313 -25.30 4.65 14.47
N GLY A 314 -24.05 5.01 14.14
CA GLY A 314 -23.27 6.08 14.75
C GLY A 314 -22.27 5.52 15.77
N LEU A 315 -21.09 6.15 15.87
CA LEU A 315 -20.05 5.77 16.83
C LEU A 315 -20.62 5.75 18.26
N TYR A 316 -20.30 4.72 19.05
CA TYR A 316 -20.87 4.46 20.38
C TYR A 316 -22.37 4.12 20.44
N GLN A 317 -23.06 3.90 19.31
CA GLN A 317 -24.47 3.47 19.29
C GLN A 317 -24.64 1.97 19.01
N GLY A 318 -23.55 1.27 18.63
CA GLY A 318 -23.55 -0.17 18.41
C GLY A 318 -23.05 -0.98 19.61
N LEU A 319 -23.00 -2.30 19.42
CA LEU A 319 -22.52 -3.29 20.39
C LEU A 319 -21.38 -4.16 19.83
N PRO A 320 -20.30 -3.57 19.28
CA PRO A 320 -19.26 -4.33 18.58
C PRO A 320 -18.51 -5.31 19.49
N ASN A 321 -18.50 -5.05 20.81
CA ASN A 321 -17.92 -5.95 21.83
C ASN A 321 -18.62 -7.32 21.94
N LYS A 322 -19.79 -7.52 21.30
CA LYS A 322 -20.43 -8.83 21.20
C LYS A 322 -19.76 -9.76 20.20
N ILE A 323 -18.98 -9.20 19.26
CA ILE A 323 -18.26 -10.00 18.28
C ILE A 323 -16.98 -10.55 18.95
N PRO A 324 -16.77 -11.88 18.97
CA PRO A 324 -15.56 -12.46 19.55
C PRO A 324 -14.30 -12.02 18.81
N ILE A 325 -13.28 -11.57 19.56
CA ILE A 325 -11.96 -11.18 19.02
C ILE A 325 -12.11 -10.09 17.95
N VAL A 326 -13.11 -9.21 18.11
CA VAL A 326 -13.49 -8.15 17.16
C VAL A 326 -12.34 -7.25 16.78
N GLU A 327 -11.43 -6.98 17.71
CA GLU A 327 -10.29 -6.11 17.46
C GLU A 327 -9.30 -6.66 16.43
N LYS A 328 -9.31 -7.98 16.16
CA LYS A 328 -8.38 -8.62 15.21
C LYS A 328 -9.02 -8.81 13.84
N ASP A 329 -9.60 -9.97 13.58
CA ASP A 329 -10.04 -10.43 12.25
C ASP A 329 -11.46 -9.96 11.87
N PHE A 330 -12.18 -9.32 12.79
CA PHE A 330 -13.56 -8.83 12.59
C PHE A 330 -13.73 -7.33 12.80
N ILE A 331 -12.63 -6.55 12.80
CA ILE A 331 -12.70 -5.11 13.07
C ILE A 331 -13.54 -4.37 12.02
N ILE A 332 -13.55 -4.86 10.78
CA ILE A 332 -14.36 -4.30 9.70
C ILE A 332 -15.86 -4.45 9.98
N SER A 333 -16.27 -5.47 10.73
CA SER A 333 -17.67 -5.67 11.13
C SER A 333 -18.09 -4.67 12.20
N ALA A 334 -17.20 -4.35 13.15
CA ALA A 334 -17.43 -3.28 14.12
C ALA A 334 -17.53 -1.90 13.44
N ILE A 335 -16.64 -1.63 12.47
CA ILE A 335 -16.71 -0.44 11.64
C ILE A 335 -18.02 -0.40 10.87
N SER A 336 -18.45 -1.51 10.27
CA SER A 336 -19.71 -1.58 9.52
C SER A 336 -20.93 -1.34 10.43
N GLU A 337 -20.93 -1.84 11.66
CA GLU A 337 -22.03 -1.66 12.62
C GLU A 337 -22.20 -0.19 13.04
N GLU A 338 -21.11 0.43 13.50
CA GLU A 338 -21.17 1.79 14.04
C GLU A 338 -21.07 2.86 12.95
N MET A 339 -20.28 2.64 11.90
CA MET A 339 -19.97 3.63 10.86
C MET A 339 -20.63 3.34 9.50
N GLY A 340 -21.25 2.17 9.34
CA GLY A 340 -22.05 1.80 8.18
C GLY A 340 -21.32 0.99 7.11
N ALA A 341 -22.10 0.23 6.35
CA ALA A 341 -21.57 -0.59 5.25
C ALA A 341 -20.89 0.24 4.16
N VAL A 342 -21.36 1.48 3.90
CA VAL A 342 -20.70 2.39 2.94
C VAL A 342 -19.28 2.71 3.38
N THR A 343 -19.06 2.97 4.67
CA THR A 343 -17.73 3.20 5.23
C THR A 343 -16.84 1.97 5.06
N ALA A 344 -17.35 0.76 5.37
CA ALA A 344 -16.60 -0.49 5.19
C ALA A 344 -16.25 -0.75 3.71
N ILE A 345 -17.16 -0.46 2.78
CA ILE A 345 -16.91 -0.55 1.33
C ILE A 345 -15.82 0.46 0.93
N CYS A 346 -15.91 1.71 1.36
CA CYS A 346 -14.89 2.72 1.09
C CYS A 346 -13.50 2.32 1.61
N ILE A 347 -13.39 1.80 2.84
CA ILE A 347 -12.12 1.27 3.37
C ILE A 347 -11.58 0.14 2.48
N THR A 348 -12.46 -0.77 2.05
CA THR A 348 -12.10 -1.87 1.13
C THR A 348 -11.59 -1.33 -0.21
N LEU A 349 -12.25 -0.32 -0.76
CA LEU A 349 -11.85 0.34 -2.01
C LEU A 349 -10.52 1.10 -1.86
N VAL A 350 -10.27 1.75 -0.73
CA VAL A 350 -8.95 2.37 -0.45
C VAL A 350 -7.86 1.31 -0.32
N CYS A 351 -8.18 0.12 0.24
CA CYS A 351 -7.25 -1.00 0.25
C CYS A 351 -6.92 -1.45 -1.19
N LEU A 352 -7.93 -1.57 -2.05
CA LEU A 352 -7.74 -1.87 -3.47
C LEU A 352 -6.92 -0.79 -4.19
N GLY A 353 -7.16 0.49 -3.86
CA GLY A 353 -6.38 1.62 -4.36
C GLY A 353 -4.89 1.51 -4.03
N CYS A 354 -4.54 1.11 -2.80
CA CYS A 354 -3.15 0.84 -2.42
C CYS A 354 -2.54 -0.30 -3.24
N PHE A 355 -3.27 -1.39 -3.42
CA PHE A 355 -2.82 -2.51 -4.25
C PHE A 355 -2.56 -2.08 -5.69
N MET A 356 -3.49 -1.35 -6.31
CA MET A 356 -3.31 -0.85 -7.68
C MET A 356 -2.09 0.08 -7.77
N GLN A 357 -1.90 0.99 -6.81
CA GLN A 357 -0.72 1.85 -6.80
C GLN A 357 0.58 1.05 -6.67
N MET A 358 0.64 0.03 -5.81
CA MET A 358 1.81 -0.85 -5.70
C MET A 358 2.10 -1.58 -7.01
N MET A 359 1.06 -2.06 -7.70
CA MET A 359 1.21 -2.71 -9.01
C MET A 359 1.74 -1.73 -10.07
N VAL A 360 1.21 -0.50 -10.11
CA VAL A 360 1.69 0.57 -11.00
C VAL A 360 3.17 0.89 -10.73
N ILE A 361 3.57 1.00 -9.46
CA ILE A 361 4.99 1.16 -9.11
C ILE A 361 5.81 -0.01 -9.67
N GLY A 362 5.32 -1.25 -9.52
CA GLY A 362 5.99 -2.44 -10.07
C GLY A 362 6.16 -2.41 -11.59
N THR A 363 5.21 -1.86 -12.35
CA THR A 363 5.29 -1.81 -13.83
C THR A 363 6.39 -0.88 -14.33
N TYR A 364 6.71 0.18 -13.58
CA TYR A 364 7.75 1.13 -13.95
C TYR A 364 9.17 0.72 -13.50
N MET A 365 9.32 -0.37 -12.74
CA MET A 365 10.65 -0.83 -12.34
C MET A 365 11.43 -1.42 -13.52
N GLU A 366 12.65 -0.92 -13.74
CA GLU A 366 13.57 -1.47 -14.74
C GLU A 366 14.20 -2.81 -14.28
N ASP A 367 14.73 -2.87 -13.05
CA ASP A 367 15.29 -4.12 -12.51
C ASP A 367 14.17 -5.14 -12.20
N THR A 368 14.22 -6.28 -12.89
CA THR A 368 13.30 -7.41 -12.74
C THR A 368 13.16 -7.90 -11.30
N PHE A 369 14.23 -7.84 -10.49
CA PHE A 369 14.15 -8.17 -9.06
C PHE A 369 13.20 -7.22 -8.33
N TYR A 370 13.37 -5.90 -8.49
CA TYR A 370 12.51 -4.91 -7.82
C TYR A 370 11.07 -4.96 -8.34
N LYS A 371 10.88 -5.26 -9.63
CA LYS A 371 9.56 -5.58 -10.20
C LYS A 371 8.88 -6.74 -9.48
N TYR A 372 9.58 -7.86 -9.30
CA TYR A 372 9.04 -9.03 -8.60
C TYR A 372 8.81 -8.79 -7.11
N VAL A 373 9.67 -8.01 -6.44
CA VAL A 373 9.46 -7.60 -5.05
C VAL A 373 8.20 -6.76 -4.92
N SER A 374 8.04 -5.73 -5.77
CA SER A 374 6.86 -4.86 -5.76
C SER A 374 5.57 -5.66 -5.94
N VAL A 375 5.51 -6.51 -6.99
CA VAL A 375 4.34 -7.35 -7.25
C VAL A 375 4.10 -8.36 -6.13
N GLY A 376 5.15 -9.03 -5.64
CA GLY A 376 5.03 -10.00 -4.56
C GLY A 376 4.43 -9.41 -3.29
N LEU A 377 4.95 -8.26 -2.85
CA LEU A 377 4.45 -7.55 -1.68
C LEU A 377 3.03 -6.99 -1.88
N ALA A 378 2.70 -6.50 -3.07
CA ALA A 378 1.36 -6.07 -3.43
C ALA A 378 0.35 -7.22 -3.33
N ILE A 379 0.72 -8.40 -3.84
CA ILE A 379 -0.11 -9.60 -3.79
C ILE A 379 -0.28 -10.09 -2.35
N GLU A 380 0.78 -10.11 -1.54
CA GLU A 380 0.66 -10.46 -0.12
C GLU A 380 -0.34 -9.54 0.59
N TYR A 381 -0.22 -8.24 0.36
CA TYR A 381 -1.11 -7.23 0.93
C TYR A 381 -2.57 -7.44 0.53
N ILE A 382 -2.88 -7.58 -0.77
CA ILE A 382 -4.28 -7.69 -1.22
C ILE A 382 -4.90 -9.04 -0.83
N VAL A 383 -4.12 -10.13 -0.82
CA VAL A 383 -4.61 -11.42 -0.34
C VAL A 383 -4.91 -11.35 1.15
N GLN A 384 -4.06 -10.69 1.96
CA GLN A 384 -4.34 -10.49 3.39
C GLN A 384 -5.62 -9.66 3.63
N VAL A 385 -5.83 -8.59 2.85
CA VAL A 385 -7.06 -7.79 2.87
C VAL A 385 -8.28 -8.65 2.50
N PHE A 386 -8.19 -9.41 1.40
CA PHE A 386 -9.25 -10.30 0.94
C PHE A 386 -9.60 -11.37 1.98
N LEU A 387 -8.58 -11.99 2.59
CA LEU A 387 -8.77 -13.01 3.60
C LEU A 387 -9.47 -12.48 4.86
N THR A 388 -9.10 -11.28 5.29
CA THR A 388 -9.71 -10.66 6.49
C THR A 388 -11.16 -10.25 6.21
N ILE A 389 -11.39 -9.43 5.18
CA ILE A 389 -12.71 -8.88 4.89
C ILE A 389 -13.65 -9.98 4.40
N GLY A 390 -13.18 -10.86 3.51
CA GLY A 390 -13.95 -11.99 3.00
C GLY A 390 -14.37 -12.97 4.11
N GLY A 391 -13.51 -13.21 5.10
CA GLY A 391 -13.85 -14.01 6.28
C GLY A 391 -14.91 -13.33 7.15
N ALA A 392 -14.80 -12.01 7.35
CA ALA A 392 -15.73 -11.24 8.16
C ALA A 392 -17.17 -11.22 7.60
N ILE A 393 -17.30 -11.13 6.27
CA ILE A 393 -18.60 -11.08 5.57
C ILE A 393 -19.14 -12.47 5.14
N LYS A 394 -18.51 -13.58 5.58
CA LYS A 394 -18.87 -14.96 5.21
C LYS A 394 -18.72 -15.25 3.69
N PHE A 395 -17.87 -14.51 2.97
CA PHE A 395 -17.56 -14.81 1.56
C PHE A 395 -16.67 -16.06 1.45
N ILE A 396 -15.74 -16.22 2.39
CA ILE A 396 -14.85 -17.37 2.54
C ILE A 396 -14.79 -17.79 4.02
N PRO A 397 -14.23 -18.98 4.33
CA PRO A 397 -13.94 -19.33 5.72
C PRO A 397 -13.00 -18.33 6.40
N SER A 398 -13.28 -18.00 7.66
CA SER A 398 -12.42 -17.10 8.45
C SER A 398 -11.05 -17.74 8.71
N THR A 399 -9.99 -17.00 8.39
CA THR A 399 -8.59 -17.47 8.45
C THR A 399 -7.81 -16.90 9.64
N GLY A 400 -8.34 -15.87 10.32
CA GLY A 400 -7.71 -15.27 11.50
C GLY A 400 -6.56 -14.30 11.22
N VAL A 401 -6.40 -13.87 9.96
CA VAL A 401 -5.43 -12.83 9.60
C VAL A 401 -5.98 -11.44 9.92
N THR A 402 -5.07 -10.46 10.06
CA THR A 402 -5.41 -9.09 10.46
C THR A 402 -5.50 -8.18 9.24
N LEU A 403 -6.38 -7.18 9.28
CA LEU A 403 -6.45 -6.14 8.26
C LEU A 403 -5.27 -5.17 8.47
N PRO A 404 -4.39 -4.96 7.46
CA PRO A 404 -3.21 -4.12 7.61
C PRO A 404 -3.56 -2.72 8.11
N PHE A 405 -2.78 -2.21 9.08
CA PHE A 405 -2.94 -0.91 9.78
C PHE A 405 -4.23 -0.69 10.59
N VAL A 406 -5.32 -1.39 10.27
CA VAL A 406 -6.62 -1.20 10.91
C VAL A 406 -6.77 -2.10 12.14
N SER A 407 -6.57 -3.41 11.96
CA SER A 407 -6.76 -4.41 13.03
C SER A 407 -5.71 -4.31 14.14
N TYR A 408 -6.07 -4.81 15.32
CA TYR A 408 -5.13 -4.98 16.42
C TYR A 408 -4.14 -6.11 16.14
N GLY A 409 -2.85 -5.79 16.11
CA GLY A 409 -1.79 -6.77 15.90
C GLY A 409 -0.41 -6.16 15.79
N GLY A 410 0.38 -6.23 16.85
CA GLY A 410 1.70 -5.58 16.89
C GLY A 410 2.66 -6.02 15.77
N SER A 411 2.87 -7.33 15.59
CA SER A 411 3.74 -7.85 14.52
C SER A 411 3.20 -7.56 13.11
N SER A 412 1.89 -7.70 12.92
CA SER A 412 1.25 -7.42 11.63
C SER A 412 1.36 -5.93 11.26
N LEU A 413 1.16 -5.03 12.23
CA LEU A 413 1.31 -3.59 12.04
C LEU A 413 2.75 -3.23 11.64
N VAL A 414 3.76 -3.71 12.37
CA VAL A 414 5.18 -3.48 12.04
C VAL A 414 5.48 -4.01 10.64
N SER A 415 4.98 -5.21 10.32
CA SER A 415 5.17 -5.80 9.00
C SER A 415 4.52 -4.97 7.89
N ALA A 416 3.27 -4.49 8.09
CA ALA A 416 2.59 -3.62 7.13
C ALA A 416 3.37 -2.32 6.88
N PHE A 417 3.95 -1.71 7.93
CA PHE A 417 4.84 -0.57 7.79
C PHE A 417 6.08 -0.91 6.95
N ILE A 418 6.71 -2.07 7.17
CA ILE A 418 7.89 -2.49 6.40
C ILE A 418 7.53 -2.71 4.93
N VAL A 419 6.41 -3.40 4.67
CA VAL A 419 5.91 -3.63 3.30
C VAL A 419 5.69 -2.30 2.58
N PHE A 420 4.96 -1.37 3.18
CA PHE A 420 4.72 -0.06 2.56
C PHE A 420 6.01 0.74 2.41
N ALA A 421 6.94 0.66 3.36
CA ALA A 421 8.22 1.36 3.26
C ALA A 421 9.14 0.80 2.17
N ILE A 422 9.13 -0.51 1.93
CA ILE A 422 9.84 -1.10 0.79
C ILE A 422 9.23 -0.59 -0.52
N ILE A 423 7.89 -0.59 -0.67
CA ILE A 423 7.25 -0.04 -1.86
C ILE A 423 7.59 1.44 -2.05
N GLN A 424 7.57 2.24 -0.97
CA GLN A 424 7.97 3.66 -1.03
C GLN A 424 9.43 3.80 -1.45
N ALA A 425 10.32 2.93 -0.98
CA ALA A 425 11.72 2.93 -1.39
C ALA A 425 11.86 2.70 -2.90
N LEU A 426 11.17 1.70 -3.44
CA LEU A 426 11.21 1.41 -4.88
C LEU A 426 10.73 2.60 -5.71
N TYR A 427 9.65 3.25 -5.26
CA TYR A 427 9.12 4.44 -5.93
C TYR A 427 10.07 5.63 -5.87
N ILE A 428 10.74 5.86 -4.73
CA ILE A 428 11.72 6.94 -4.58
C ILE A 428 12.92 6.71 -5.49
N ILE A 429 13.43 5.47 -5.58
CA ILE A 429 14.57 5.13 -6.43
C ILE A 429 14.24 5.46 -7.89
N GLN A 430 13.10 4.99 -8.38
CA GLN A 430 12.67 5.25 -9.74
C GLN A 430 12.48 6.76 -10.01
N GLY A 431 11.82 7.49 -9.10
CA GLY A 431 11.66 8.94 -9.27
C GLY A 431 12.99 9.70 -9.28
N ASN A 432 14.01 9.22 -8.57
CA ASN A 432 15.35 9.81 -8.60
C ASN A 432 16.08 9.50 -9.91
N GLU A 433 15.89 8.30 -10.48
CA GLU A 433 16.43 7.90 -11.80
C GLU A 433 15.79 8.74 -12.92
N ASP A 434 14.46 8.86 -12.92
CA ASP A 434 13.71 9.68 -13.89
C ASP A 434 14.19 11.14 -13.89
N GLU A 435 14.40 11.73 -12.71
CA GLU A 435 14.94 13.10 -12.59
C GLU A 435 16.39 13.23 -13.06
N ALA A 436 17.22 12.20 -12.85
CA ALA A 436 18.61 12.22 -13.29
C ALA A 436 18.69 12.18 -14.83
N ASP A 437 17.84 11.39 -15.45
CA ASP A 437 17.72 11.27 -16.90
C ASP A 437 17.20 12.56 -17.54
N GLU A 438 16.17 13.19 -16.96
CA GLU A 438 15.66 14.49 -17.41
C GLU A 438 16.76 15.57 -17.36
N ARG A 439 17.53 15.64 -16.27
CA ARG A 439 18.65 16.59 -16.14
C ARG A 439 19.78 16.30 -17.14
N ALA A 440 20.07 15.03 -17.40
CA ALA A 440 21.07 14.64 -18.40
C ALA A 440 20.63 15.08 -19.82
N PHE A 441 19.36 14.89 -20.15
CA PHE A 441 18.79 15.32 -21.43
C PHE A 441 18.81 16.85 -21.59
N ASP A 442 18.44 17.60 -20.54
CA ASP A 442 18.45 19.06 -20.55
C ASP A 442 19.88 19.62 -20.70
N ASN A 443 20.88 18.97 -20.10
CA ASN A 443 22.29 19.36 -20.27
C ASN A 443 22.79 19.14 -21.71
N VAL A 444 22.37 18.06 -22.37
CA VAL A 444 22.75 17.76 -23.75
C VAL A 444 22.02 18.67 -24.75
N SER A 445 20.73 18.92 -24.54
CA SER A 445 19.92 19.77 -25.42
C SER A 445 20.18 21.27 -25.22
N GLY A 446 20.51 21.70 -23.99
CA GLY A 446 20.93 23.06 -23.67
C GLY A 446 22.38 23.36 -24.09
N GLY A 447 23.25 22.35 -24.18
CA GLY A 447 24.63 22.50 -24.67
C GLY A 447 24.75 22.66 -26.19
N ALA A 448 23.70 22.33 -26.96
CA ALA A 448 23.69 22.48 -28.41
C ALA A 448 23.21 23.87 -28.90
N ALA A 449 22.91 24.79 -27.98
CA ALA A 449 22.29 26.07 -28.28
C ALA A 449 23.17 27.28 -27.95
N TYR A 450 24.50 27.19 -28.01
CA TYR A 450 25.43 28.34 -28.06
C TYR A 450 26.80 27.88 -28.58
N ASP A 451 26.91 27.65 -29.88
CA ASP A 451 28.17 27.71 -30.62
C ASP A 451 27.82 28.39 -31.96
N ASP A 452 27.57 29.70 -31.89
CA ASP A 452 27.64 30.58 -33.05
C ASP A 452 29.12 30.69 -33.40
N PRO A 453 29.59 30.24 -34.58
CA PRO A 453 31.00 30.35 -34.94
C PRO A 453 31.34 31.83 -35.04
N GLU A 454 32.06 32.30 -34.02
CA GLU A 454 32.61 33.63 -33.88
C GLU A 454 33.25 34.06 -35.20
N TYR A 455 32.70 35.14 -35.75
CA TYR A 455 33.13 35.81 -36.98
C TYR A 455 34.58 36.26 -36.79
N ILE A 456 35.54 35.52 -37.38
CA ILE A 456 36.94 35.96 -37.43
C ILE A 456 37.02 37.10 -38.45
N GLU A 457 37.18 38.33 -37.98
CA GLU A 457 37.57 39.47 -38.83
C GLU A 457 38.92 39.17 -39.51
N PRO A 458 38.99 39.16 -40.86
CA PRO A 458 40.26 39.18 -41.54
C PRO A 458 40.81 40.62 -41.52
N GLY A 459 42.01 40.75 -40.95
CA GLY A 459 42.73 42.01 -40.85
C GLY A 459 42.90 42.73 -42.18
N TYR A 460 42.87 44.06 -42.07
CA TYR A 460 43.26 45.06 -43.05
C TYR A 460 44.40 44.60 -43.98
N ASN A 461 44.12 44.60 -45.28
CA ASN A 461 45.13 44.91 -46.29
C ASN A 461 44.51 45.79 -47.38
N ASP A 462 45.22 46.89 -47.60
CA ASP A 462 45.00 48.01 -48.51
C ASP A 462 45.15 47.58 -49.98
N ALA A 463 44.16 47.87 -50.83
CA ALA A 463 44.31 48.13 -52.27
C ALA A 463 42.94 48.39 -52.97
N GLY A 464 42.63 49.67 -53.22
CA GLY A 464 42.29 50.21 -54.54
C GLY A 464 40.98 49.87 -55.26
N TYR A 465 40.36 50.94 -55.78
CA TYR A 465 39.32 51.06 -56.83
C TYR A 465 37.87 50.98 -56.33
N GLU A 466 37.20 52.11 -56.11
CA GLU A 466 36.56 53.05 -57.08
C GLU A 466 35.23 52.55 -57.66
N ASP A 467 34.23 53.42 -57.45
CA ASP A 467 33.05 53.71 -58.28
C ASP A 467 31.72 52.94 -58.07
N ASP A 468 30.82 53.69 -57.44
CA ASP A 468 29.57 54.22 -58.01
C ASP A 468 28.22 53.47 -57.89
N ASP A 469 27.26 54.28 -57.42
CA ASP A 469 25.84 54.37 -57.78
C ASP A 469 24.85 53.28 -57.33
N PHE A 470 23.56 53.49 -57.08
CA PHE A 470 22.65 54.62 -56.82
C PHE A 470 21.24 53.97 -56.81
N TYR A 471 20.41 54.18 -55.77
CA TYR A 471 18.99 54.55 -55.85
C TYR A 471 18.16 54.25 -54.57
N ASP A 472 17.47 55.32 -54.18
CA ASP A 472 16.37 55.45 -53.22
C ASP A 472 15.14 54.55 -53.47
N GLY A 473 14.36 54.36 -52.42
CA GLY A 473 12.99 53.85 -52.51
C GLY A 473 12.23 53.90 -51.18
N ASP A 474 11.83 55.12 -50.77
CA ASP A 474 10.80 55.35 -49.75
C ASP A 474 9.44 54.77 -50.18
N SER A 475 8.74 54.10 -49.27
CA SER A 475 7.27 54.15 -49.23
C SER A 475 6.74 53.73 -47.85
N ASP A 476 6.23 54.73 -47.13
CA ASP A 476 5.36 54.63 -45.97
C ASP A 476 4.09 53.82 -46.29
N TYR A 477 3.68 52.91 -45.39
CA TYR A 477 2.27 52.61 -45.12
C TYR A 477 2.07 52.19 -43.66
N GLU A 478 1.01 52.75 -43.10
CA GLU A 478 0.62 52.90 -41.69
C GLU A 478 0.14 51.62 -40.98
N ASP A 479 0.35 51.62 -39.66
CA ASP A 479 -0.49 51.14 -38.56
C ASP A 479 -1.32 49.85 -38.70
N SER A 480 -0.93 48.85 -37.90
CA SER A 480 -1.87 48.24 -36.94
C SER A 480 -1.12 47.56 -35.80
N ASP A 481 -1.10 48.24 -34.65
CA ASP A 481 -0.69 47.68 -33.36
C ASP A 481 -1.65 46.54 -32.96
N TYR A 482 -1.15 45.31 -32.94
CA TYR A 482 -1.71 44.22 -32.15
C TYR A 482 -0.75 43.91 -31.00
N ASP A 483 -1.09 44.45 -29.84
CA ASP A 483 -0.46 44.20 -28.56
C ASP A 483 -0.64 42.71 -28.20
N TYR A 484 0.42 41.92 -28.35
CA TYR A 484 0.52 40.58 -27.79
C TYR A 484 1.12 40.69 -26.39
N ASP A 485 0.27 40.63 -25.36
CA ASP A 485 0.69 40.37 -23.99
C ASP A 485 1.36 38.99 -23.91
N GLU A 486 2.69 38.95 -23.85
CA GLU A 486 3.47 37.77 -23.52
C GLU A 486 3.15 37.28 -22.09
N PRO A 487 2.78 35.99 -21.90
CA PRO A 487 2.84 35.40 -20.57
C PRO A 487 4.31 35.11 -20.24
N LYS A 488 4.84 35.91 -19.31
CA LYS A 488 6.14 35.71 -18.67
C LYS A 488 6.37 34.25 -18.26
N GLY A 489 7.35 33.63 -18.90
CA GLY A 489 8.22 32.58 -18.38
C GLY A 489 7.60 31.51 -17.47
N ARG A 490 7.03 30.45 -18.07
CA ARG A 490 7.01 29.11 -17.47
C ARG A 490 7.40 28.07 -18.52
N GLY A 491 8.63 27.56 -18.33
CA GLY A 491 9.17 26.27 -18.75
C GLY A 491 8.68 25.65 -20.07
N LYS A 492 9.50 25.74 -21.11
CA LYS A 492 9.47 24.88 -22.31
C LYS A 492 9.79 23.38 -22.03
N SER A 493 9.84 22.95 -20.77
CA SER A 493 10.17 21.57 -20.36
C SER A 493 8.96 20.61 -20.43
N ASN A 494 7.72 21.13 -20.38
CA ASN A 494 6.52 20.28 -20.25
C ASN A 494 6.04 19.60 -21.54
N SER A 495 6.52 19.97 -22.73
CA SER A 495 6.06 19.31 -23.96
C SER A 495 6.67 17.91 -24.14
N ASN A 496 7.91 17.68 -23.71
CA ASN A 496 8.63 16.44 -23.99
C ASN A 496 8.18 15.25 -23.14
N ARG A 497 7.64 15.49 -21.95
CA ARG A 497 7.05 14.46 -21.08
C ARG A 497 5.77 13.85 -21.68
N SER A 498 4.95 14.69 -22.32
CA SER A 498 3.74 14.26 -23.03
C SER A 498 4.07 13.41 -24.26
N TYR A 499 5.08 13.82 -25.04
CA TYR A 499 5.50 13.08 -26.24
C TYR A 499 6.07 11.68 -25.93
N ARG A 500 6.79 11.51 -24.80
CA ARG A 500 7.32 10.19 -24.40
C ARG A 500 6.22 9.22 -23.95
N ASN A 501 5.21 9.73 -23.24
CA ASN A 501 4.05 8.94 -22.79
C ASN A 501 3.11 8.55 -23.94
N GLU A 502 2.98 9.38 -24.99
CA GLU A 502 2.23 9.00 -26.20
C GLU A 502 2.96 7.96 -27.05
N LYS A 503 4.30 8.00 -27.08
CA LYS A 503 5.09 7.06 -27.90
C LYS A 503 5.08 5.63 -27.34
N ILE A 504 5.15 5.46 -26.02
CA ILE A 504 4.98 4.14 -25.36
C ILE A 504 3.58 3.58 -25.65
N ARG A 505 2.56 4.45 -25.69
CA ARG A 505 1.17 4.04 -25.96
C ARG A 505 0.88 3.72 -27.42
N ALA A 506 1.66 4.27 -28.36
CA ALA A 506 1.56 3.98 -29.78
C ALA A 506 2.27 2.67 -30.16
N GLU A 507 3.36 2.32 -29.48
CA GLU A 507 4.06 1.04 -29.70
C GLU A 507 3.30 -0.15 -29.09
N ASP A 508 2.46 0.06 -28.07
CA ASP A 508 1.61 -0.98 -27.47
C ASP A 508 0.27 -1.25 -28.20
N LEU A 509 -0.04 -0.51 -29.28
CA LEU A 509 -1.26 -0.71 -30.10
C LEU A 509 -0.99 -1.43 -31.42
N GLU A 510 0.27 -1.79 -31.69
CA GLU A 510 0.65 -2.71 -32.76
C GLU A 510 1.36 -3.94 -32.16
N ILE A 511 0.59 -4.89 -31.60
CA ILE A 511 0.83 -6.35 -31.58
C ILE A 511 -0.43 -7.08 -31.05
#